data_AF-A0AAD9AAT3-F1
#
_entry.id   AF-A0AAD9AAT3-F1
#
_cell.length_a   1.000
_cell.length_b   1.000
_cell.length_c   1.000
_cell.angle_alpha   90.00
_cell.angle_beta   90.00
_cell.angle_gamma   90.00
#
_symmetry.space_group_name_H-M   'P 1'
#
loop_
_entity.id
_entity.type
_entity.pdbx_description
1 polymer ?
#
loop_
_entity_poly.entity_id
_entity_poly.type
_entity_poly.pdbx_seq_one_letter_code
_entity_poly.pdbx_strand_id
1 'polypeptide(L)' 'MRLLHTEELKLTDFIAKTPPYAILSHTWAGEEVLFADLQGDPTPKTGWTKVTGACRVAKDLGYQWIAELSEAINSMFR' A
#
# COMPACT_ATOMS: atom_id res chain seq x y z
N MET A 1 0.37 2.89 11.99
CA MET A 1 0.81 2.28 10.73
C MET A 1 -0.33 2.38 9.73
N ARG A 2 -0.07 2.92 8.55
CA ARG A 2 -1.11 3.08 7.52
C ARG A 2 -1.10 1.90 6.54
N LEU A 3 -2.27 1.31 6.31
CA LEU A 3 -2.44 0.18 5.39
C LEU A 3 -3.45 0.53 4.30
N LEU A 4 -3.21 0.05 3.09
CA LEU A 4 -4.13 0.14 1.97
C LEU A 4 -5.01 -1.11 1.91
N HIS A 5 -6.33 -0.93 1.84
CA HIS A 5 -7.25 -2.03 1.62
C HIS A 5 -7.16 -2.52 0.17
N THR A 6 -7.01 -3.83 -0.03
CA THR A 6 -6.82 -4.43 -1.35
C THR A 6 -8.02 -4.28 -2.29
N GLU A 7 -9.24 -4.29 -1.76
CA GLU A 7 -10.47 -4.15 -2.55
C GLU A 7 -10.95 -2.70 -2.69
N GLU A 8 -11.12 -2.00 -1.55
CA GLU A 8 -11.58 -0.61 -1.54
C GLU A 8 -10.53 0.41 -2.01
N LEU A 9 -9.25 0.00 -2.11
CA LEU A 9 -8.11 0.89 -2.41
C LEU A 9 -8.09 2.14 -1.53
N LYS A 10 -8.52 1.96 -0.27
CA LYS A 10 -8.64 3.02 0.73
C LYS A 10 -7.59 2.84 1.81
N LEU A 11 -6.93 3.95 2.15
CA LEU A 11 -5.96 3.98 3.25
C LEU A 11 -6.68 4.02 4.60
N THR A 12 -6.20 3.20 5.53
CA THR A 12 -6.69 3.11 6.89
C THR A 12 -5.51 3.16 7.86
N ASP A 13 -5.59 4.02 8.87
CA ASP A 13 -4.58 4.13 9.92
C ASP A 13 -4.89 3.14 11.06
N PHE A 14 -3.94 2.26 11.36
CA PHE A 14 -3.98 1.32 12.47
C PHE A 14 -3.03 1.79 13.57
N ILE A 15 -3.57 2.12 14.75
CA ILE A 15 -2.80 2.70 15.86
C ILE A 15 -2.31 1.63 16.86
N ALA A 16 -3.09 0.57 17.11
CA ALA A 16 -2.79 -0.39 18.19
C ALA A 16 -2.79 -1.87 17.76
N LYS A 17 -3.72 -2.29 16.89
CA LYS A 17 -3.82 -3.66 16.41
C LYS A 17 -3.71 -3.70 14.90
N THR A 18 -2.51 -3.99 14.44
CA THR A 18 -2.19 -4.14 13.03
C THR A 18 -2.69 -5.50 12.54
N PRO A 19 -3.57 -5.56 11.52
CA PRO A 19 -3.96 -6.83 10.90
C PRO A 19 -2.79 -7.42 10.10
N PRO A 20 -2.81 -8.72 9.76
CA PRO A 20 -1.85 -9.28 8.80
C PRO A 20 -1.88 -8.49 7.48
N TYR A 21 -0.69 -8.10 7.00
CA TYR A 21 -0.53 -7.31 5.78
C TYR A 21 0.62 -7.85 4.92
N ALA A 22 0.52 -7.64 3.61
CA ALA A 22 1.62 -7.87 2.69
C ALA A 22 2.41 -6.57 2.48
N ILE A 23 3.72 -6.67 2.25
CA ILE A 23 4.56 -5.48 1.99
C ILE A 23 4.73 -5.33 0.48
N LEU A 24 4.34 -4.18 -0.03
CA LEU A 24 4.63 -3.77 -1.39
C LEU A 24 6.06 -3.22 -1.45
N SER A 25 6.95 -3.99 -2.06
CA SER A 25 8.31 -3.54 -2.38
C SER A 25 8.28 -2.78 -3.70
N HIS A 26 8.35 -1.45 -3.64
CA HIS A 26 8.51 -0.63 -4.82
C HIS A 26 9.92 -0.79 -5.39
N THR A 27 10.02 -1.20 -6.65
CA THR A 27 11.25 -0.99 -7.43
C THR A 27 11.20 0.42 -8.02
N TRP A 28 12.19 1.23 -7.68
CA TRP A 28 12.40 2.60 -8.15
C TRP A 28 12.28 2.68 -9.68
N ALA A 29 11.14 3.16 -10.16
CA ALA A 29 10.94 3.59 -11.54
C ALA A 29 10.28 4.95 -11.47
N GLY A 30 10.69 5.91 -12.31
CA GLY A 30 10.49 7.36 -12.14
C GLY A 30 9.04 7.91 -11.99
N GLU A 31 8.04 7.04 -11.89
CA GLU A 31 6.63 7.36 -11.65
C GLU A 31 6.11 6.56 -10.44
N GLU A 32 6.79 6.69 -9.31
CA GLU A 32 6.31 6.11 -8.05
C GLU A 32 5.06 6.85 -7.58
N VAL A 33 4.02 6.09 -7.26
CA VAL A 33 2.81 6.59 -6.60
C VAL A 33 3.00 6.27 -5.13
N LEU A 34 3.06 7.32 -4.32
CA LEU A 34 3.09 7.20 -2.86
C LEU A 34 1.66 6.98 -2.36
N PHE A 35 1.49 6.36 -1.19
CA PHE A 35 0.20 6.36 -0.50
C PHE A 35 -0.34 7.78 -0.24
N ALA A 36 0.54 8.78 -0.17
CA ALA A 36 0.13 10.19 -0.13
C ALA A 36 -0.59 10.66 -1.41
N ASP A 37 -0.21 10.14 -2.58
CA ASP A 37 -0.85 10.43 -3.86
C ASP A 37 -2.25 9.78 -3.96
N LEU A 38 -2.51 8.71 -3.19
CA LEU A 38 -3.82 8.04 -3.15
C LEU A 38 -4.90 8.86 -2.41
N GLN A 39 -4.50 9.86 -1.61
CA GLN A 39 -5.44 10.76 -0.91
C GLN A 39 -5.88 11.95 -1.78
N GLY A 40 -5.36 12.09 -2.99
CA GLY A 40 -5.70 13.15 -3.95
C GLY A 40 -6.47 12.64 -5.18
N ASP A 41 -6.64 13.52 -6.16
CA ASP A 41 -7.24 13.18 -7.46
C ASP A 41 -6.37 12.11 -8.14
N PRO A 42 -6.93 10.92 -8.49
CA PRO A 42 -6.18 9.83 -9.12
C PRO A 42 -5.81 10.24 -10.54
N THR A 43 -4.76 11.07 -10.66
CA THR A 43 -4.08 11.24 -11.94
C THR A 43 -3.60 9.85 -12.36
N PRO A 44 -3.81 9.44 -13.63
CA PRO A 44 -3.41 8.14 -14.13
C PRO A 44 -1.88 8.10 -14.29
N LYS A 45 -1.17 8.15 -13.16
CA LYS A 45 0.25 7.92 -13.07
C LYS A 45 0.49 6.42 -13.19
N THR A 46 1.60 6.08 -13.84
CA THR A 46 1.99 4.69 -14.12
C THR A 46 2.05 3.81 -12.86
N GLY A 47 2.19 4.41 -11.67
CA GLY A 47 2.18 3.69 -10.39
C GLY A 47 0.83 3.10 -9.95
N TRP A 48 -0.33 3.54 -10.46
CA TRP A 48 -1.63 2.95 -10.06
C TRP A 48 -1.76 1.48 -10.50
N THR A 49 -1.21 1.15 -11.66
CA THR A 49 -1.16 -0.24 -12.17
C THR A 49 -0.33 -1.14 -11.25
N LYS A 50 0.72 -0.59 -10.62
CA LYS A 50 1.53 -1.34 -9.66
C LYS A 50 0.77 -1.59 -8.35
N VAL A 51 0.10 -0.55 -7.83
CA VAL A 51 -0.70 -0.66 -6.60
C VAL A 51 -1.83 -1.67 -6.78
N THR A 52 -2.59 -1.57 -7.88
CA THR A 52 -3.67 -2.52 -8.19
C THR A 52 -3.14 -3.94 -8.43
N GLY A 53 -2.00 -4.10 -9.10
CA GLY A 53 -1.32 -5.39 -9.26
C GLY A 53 -0.89 -6.00 -7.92
N ALA A 54 -0.34 -5.18 -7.02
CA ALA A 54 0.03 -5.60 -5.68
C ALA A 54 -1.19 -6.01 -4.85
N CYS A 55 -2.29 -5.24 -4.91
CA CYS A 55 -3.54 -5.56 -4.24
C CYS A 55 -4.09 -6.90 -4.72
N ARG A 56 -4.02 -7.17 -6.03
CA ARG A 56 -4.44 -8.46 -6.60
C ARG A 56 -3.60 -9.61 -6.06
N VAL A 57 -2.28 -9.50 -6.09
CA VAL A 57 -1.38 -10.56 -5.58
C VAL A 57 -1.58 -10.78 -4.08
N ALA A 58 -1.70 -9.70 -3.30
CA ALA A 58 -1.99 -9.78 -1.87
C ALA A 58 -3.31 -10.51 -1.60
N LYS A 59 -4.35 -10.21 -2.37
CA LYS A 59 -5.65 -10.88 -2.27
C LYS A 59 -5.57 -12.37 -2.64
N ASP A 60 -4.85 -12.73 -3.70
CA ASP A 60 -4.63 -14.13 -4.09
C ASP A 60 -3.86 -14.91 -3.02
N LEU A 61 -3.02 -14.23 -2.22
CA LEU A 61 -2.30 -14.77 -1.07
C LEU A 61 -3.11 -14.73 0.24
N GLY A 62 -4.35 -14.23 0.23
CA GLY A 62 -5.22 -14.16 1.40
C GLY A 62 -5.01 -12.93 2.30
N TYR A 63 -4.28 -11.92 1.85
CA TYR A 63 -4.09 -10.66 2.57
C TYR A 63 -5.11 -9.61 2.12
N GLN A 64 -5.77 -9.00 3.10
CA GLN A 64 -6.72 -7.92 2.85
C GLN A 64 -6.04 -6.54 2.80
N TRP A 65 -4.82 -6.45 3.31
CA TRP A 65 -4.10 -5.21 3.54
C TRP A 65 -2.71 -5.25 2.93
N ILE A 66 -2.28 -4.12 2.37
CA ILE A 66 -0.89 -3.92 1.95
C ILE A 66 -0.28 -2.68 2.61
N ALA A 67 1.00 -2.77 2.95
CA ALA A 67 1.82 -1.66 3.44
C ALA A 67 2.88 -1.29 2.40
N GLU A 68 3.20 -0.01 2.28
CA GLU A 68 4.43 0.42 1.61
C GLU A 68 5.65 -0.02 2.42
N LEU A 69 6.74 -0.36 1.73
CA LEU A 69 7.99 -0.74 2.39
C LEU A 69 8.52 0.35 3.35
N SER A 70 8.43 1.63 2.96
CA SER A 70 8.84 2.76 3.80
C SER A 70 8.01 2.85 5.08
N GLU A 71 6.69 2.71 4.98
CA GLU A 71 5.77 2.70 6.12
C GLU A 71 6.00 1.47 7.01
N ALA A 72 6.22 0.29 6.42
CA ALA A 72 6.54 -0.93 7.15
C ALA A 72 7.84 -0.78 7.94
N ILE A 73 8.91 -0.28 7.30
CA ILE A 73 10.20 -0.01 7.98
C ILE A 73 10.03 1.02 9.10
N ASN A 74 9.39 2.15 8.82
CA ASN A 74 9.16 3.19 9.83
C ASN A 74 8.33 2.68 11.02
N SER A 75 7.42 1.74 10.80
CA SER A 75 6.63 1.13 11.88
C SER A 75 7.44 0.19 12.79
N MET A 76 8.59 -0.31 12.36
CA MET A 76 9.44 -1.21 13.13
C MET A 76 10.38 -0.48 14.11
N PHE A 77 10.69 0.80 13.86
CA PHE A 77 11.61 1.60 14.67
C PHE A 77 10.91 2.59 15.61
N ARG A 78 9.58 2.47 15.74
CA ARG A 78 8.74 3.39 16.51
C ARG A 78 8.15 2.75 17.76
#